data_AF-A0A7I8LEQ5-F1
#
_entry.id   AF-A0A7I8LEQ5-F1
#
_cell.length_a   1.000
_cell.length_b   1.000
_cell.length_c   1.000
_cell.angle_alpha   90.00
_cell.angle_beta   90.00
_cell.angle_gamma   90.00
#
_symmetry.space_group_name_H-M   'P 1'
#
loop_
_entity.id
_entity.type
_entity.pdbx_description
1 polymer ?
#
loop_
_entity_poly.entity_id
_entity_poly.type
_entity_poly.pdbx_seq_one_letter_code
_entity_poly.pdbx_strand_id
1 'polypeptide(L)'
;MFEKARKHHAFADPRERGGSVESRPWLPERGGEQQPSSSFSSGSPPRAPPHLSASGADPGNGDSFDKVLFRNLVEMVPLVESLMDKRSNSSFTRRASMIYTPAPANERKTSATKNRKTAQSVSTKSQRETSDNSSSKLICRDDGCQGDDSSVLSTGAPEQEDIRRDRAELISLKEQVADLQNKLLEKDEALKSMEDSLNHMNSVRAIVDELKHQVEEKDSMIKSAISQLSSLKIKLADKQAALEKFEWEAKTSNQKVEQLQGELDTVEYEISVFMQIFEELSKSDSHSSTDENITYFDNFDILPDIDVDEDGMEEARRDYMAAIATAKENPTEETLCAAAEARQRLQAFVL
;
A
#
# COMPACT_ATOMS: atom_id res chain seq x y z
N MET A 1 -11.63 -57.11 -17.72
CA MET A 1 -12.43 -57.20 -18.97
C MET A 1 -13.46 -56.08 -18.88
N PHE A 2 -13.50 -55.03 -19.69
CA PHE A 2 -12.79 -54.62 -20.93
C PHE A 2 -12.26 -53.18 -20.68
N GLU A 3 -11.07 -52.70 -21.05
CA GLU A 3 -10.37 -52.54 -22.35
C GLU A 3 -10.84 -51.37 -23.25
N LYS A 4 -9.90 -50.43 -23.50
CA LYS A 4 -9.86 -49.32 -24.50
C LYS A 4 -10.88 -48.17 -24.31
N ALA A 5 -10.57 -46.93 -24.75
CA ALA A 5 -9.63 -46.53 -25.81
C ALA A 5 -8.71 -45.33 -25.49
N ARG A 6 -7.55 -45.29 -26.19
CA ARG A 6 -6.67 -44.11 -26.31
C ARG A 6 -7.25 -43.12 -27.32
N LYS A 7 -6.96 -41.82 -27.17
CA LYS A 7 -6.74 -40.89 -28.29
C LYS A 7 -5.51 -40.01 -28.00
N HIS A 8 -4.61 -39.93 -28.98
CA HIS A 8 -3.48 -39.00 -29.01
C HIS A 8 -3.83 -37.82 -29.93
N HIS A 9 -3.30 -36.63 -29.62
CA HIS A 9 -2.81 -35.61 -30.55
C HIS A 9 -1.79 -34.78 -29.74
N ALA A 10 -0.49 -34.82 -30.04
CA ALA A 10 0.20 -34.09 -31.13
C ALA A 10 0.15 -32.56 -30.87
N PHE A 11 1.14 -31.92 -30.24
CA PHE A 11 2.54 -31.67 -30.67
C PHE A 11 2.62 -30.63 -31.80
N ALA A 12 2.93 -29.37 -31.46
CA ALA A 12 3.19 -28.28 -32.41
C ALA A 12 3.94 -27.09 -31.76
N ASP A 13 5.27 -27.15 -31.81
CA ASP A 13 6.26 -26.05 -31.86
C ASP A 13 7.60 -26.74 -32.29
N PRO A 14 8.64 -26.09 -32.87
CA PRO A 14 8.89 -24.64 -33.00
C PRO A 14 9.43 -24.15 -34.36
N ARG A 15 9.91 -22.89 -34.37
CA ARG A 15 10.94 -22.23 -35.24
C ARG A 15 10.53 -21.34 -36.42
N GLU A 16 10.94 -20.08 -36.26
CA GLU A 16 11.79 -19.25 -37.15
C GLU A 16 11.34 -18.82 -38.56
N ARG A 17 11.20 -17.50 -38.70
CA ARG A 17 11.73 -16.66 -39.78
C ARG A 17 11.96 -15.27 -39.15
N GLY A 18 13.15 -14.67 -39.10
CA GLY A 18 13.90 -14.14 -40.25
C GLY A 18 13.08 -13.01 -40.90
N GLY A 19 13.41 -11.72 -40.86
CA GLY A 19 14.64 -11.03 -40.48
C GLY A 19 15.02 -10.05 -41.61
N SER A 20 15.21 -8.76 -41.32
CA SER A 20 16.02 -7.84 -42.16
C SER A 20 16.31 -6.54 -41.40
N VAL A 21 17.44 -5.94 -41.72
CA VAL A 21 18.06 -4.74 -41.15
C VAL A 21 17.99 -3.60 -42.19
N GLU A 22 18.34 -2.36 -41.77
CA GLU A 22 18.58 -1.16 -42.61
C GLU A 22 17.35 -0.55 -43.36
N SER A 23 17.26 0.76 -43.58
CA SER A 23 18.17 1.88 -43.28
C SER A 23 17.42 3.22 -43.14
N ARG A 24 17.96 4.15 -42.33
CA ARG A 24 17.69 5.60 -42.51
C ARG A 24 18.69 6.15 -43.54
N PRO A 25 18.32 7.22 -44.25
CA PRO A 25 19.13 8.44 -44.13
C PRO A 25 18.29 9.72 -43.89
N TRP A 26 18.94 10.72 -43.31
CA TRP A 26 18.44 12.10 -43.19
C TRP A 26 19.01 12.97 -44.34
N LEU A 27 18.34 14.08 -44.70
CA LEU A 27 18.87 15.45 -45.00
C LEU A 27 17.72 16.35 -45.57
N PRO A 28 17.84 17.71 -45.64
CA PRO A 28 16.76 18.62 -45.20
C PRO A 28 16.37 19.77 -46.18
N GLU A 29 15.73 20.83 -45.66
CA GLU A 29 15.38 22.15 -46.27
C GLU A 29 14.15 22.22 -47.22
N ARG A 30 13.40 23.34 -47.39
CA ARG A 30 13.20 24.64 -46.67
C ARG A 30 12.03 25.43 -47.35
N GLY A 31 11.11 26.07 -46.59
CA GLY A 31 10.06 27.02 -47.08
C GLY A 31 8.94 26.40 -47.96
N GLY A 32 7.70 26.88 -48.16
CA GLY A 32 6.98 28.16 -47.97
C GLY A 32 6.06 28.36 -49.21
N GLU A 33 4.83 28.93 -49.20
CA GLU A 33 3.97 29.57 -48.19
C GLU A 33 2.50 29.63 -48.70
N GLN A 34 1.49 29.72 -47.79
CA GLN A 34 0.09 30.18 -48.02
C GLN A 34 -0.80 29.34 -49.00
N GLN A 35 -2.15 29.26 -48.98
CA GLN A 35 -3.27 29.93 -48.26
C GLN A 35 -4.49 28.93 -48.12
N PRO A 36 -5.77 29.27 -47.80
CA PRO A 36 -6.61 28.40 -46.95
C PRO A 36 -7.89 27.80 -47.60
N SER A 37 -8.55 26.86 -46.90
CA SER A 37 -10.02 26.73 -46.88
C SER A 37 -10.53 25.83 -45.74
N SER A 38 -11.80 26.04 -45.37
CA SER A 38 -12.49 25.51 -44.19
C SER A 38 -13.12 24.12 -44.35
N SER A 39 -13.23 23.35 -43.27
CA SER A 39 -14.53 22.79 -42.83
C SER A 39 -14.54 22.18 -41.42
N PHE A 40 -15.73 22.21 -40.82
CA PHE A 40 -16.15 21.84 -39.47
C PHE A 40 -15.85 20.39 -39.03
N SER A 41 -15.55 20.18 -37.74
CA SER A 41 -16.37 19.32 -36.86
C SER A 41 -15.98 19.40 -35.37
N SER A 42 -16.88 18.87 -34.54
CA SER A 42 -16.95 18.96 -33.07
C SER A 42 -15.79 18.34 -32.27
N GLY A 43 -15.57 18.86 -31.05
CA GLY A 43 -14.76 18.20 -30.01
C GLY A 43 -14.32 19.15 -28.89
N SER A 44 -14.74 18.89 -27.65
CA SER A 44 -14.33 19.65 -26.45
C SER A 44 -12.81 19.54 -26.19
N PRO A 45 -12.16 20.55 -25.56
CA PRO A 45 -10.70 20.61 -25.49
C PRO A 45 -10.10 19.60 -24.50
N PRO A 46 -8.92 19.03 -24.81
CA PRO A 46 -8.15 18.22 -23.87
C PRO A 46 -7.44 19.09 -22.83
N ARG A 47 -7.24 18.51 -21.64
CA ARG A 47 -6.60 19.14 -20.48
C ARG A 47 -5.07 18.99 -20.57
N ALA A 48 -4.34 20.10 -20.70
CA ALA A 48 -2.89 20.15 -20.53
C ALA A 48 -2.47 21.47 -19.86
N PRO A 49 -1.62 21.45 -18.81
CA PRO A 49 -1.02 22.65 -18.24
C PRO A 49 0.27 23.03 -18.98
N PRO A 50 0.64 24.31 -18.94
CA PRO A 50 2.06 24.65 -18.72
C PRO A 50 2.24 25.74 -17.65
N HIS A 51 3.17 25.46 -16.73
CA HIS A 51 4.22 26.34 -16.14
C HIS A 51 3.94 27.86 -16.02
N LEU A 52 4.26 28.52 -14.89
CA LEU A 52 5.65 28.96 -14.64
C LEU A 52 5.87 29.52 -13.21
N SER A 53 7.12 29.40 -12.76
CA SER A 53 7.88 30.34 -11.92
C SER A 53 7.30 30.89 -10.61
N ALA A 54 7.80 30.35 -9.50
CA ALA A 54 7.98 31.13 -8.28
C ALA A 54 9.17 32.08 -8.47
N SER A 55 8.91 33.38 -8.58
CA SER A 55 9.92 34.46 -8.54
C SER A 55 9.29 35.74 -8.02
N GLY A 56 10.03 36.50 -7.21
CA GLY A 56 9.64 37.83 -6.75
C GLY A 56 8.70 37.83 -5.55
N ALA A 57 9.26 38.09 -4.37
CA ALA A 57 8.48 38.72 -3.30
C ALA A 57 8.37 40.22 -3.62
N ASP A 58 7.14 40.73 -3.73
CA ASP A 58 6.87 42.17 -3.74
C ASP A 58 5.63 42.45 -2.87
N PRO A 59 5.69 43.33 -1.85
CA PRO A 59 4.65 43.46 -0.83
C PRO A 59 3.59 44.47 -1.26
N GLY A 60 2.69 44.07 -2.18
CA GLY A 60 1.85 45.07 -2.83
C GLY A 60 0.55 44.63 -3.52
N ASN A 61 -0.10 43.52 -3.15
CA ASN A 61 -1.47 43.27 -3.63
C ASN A 61 -2.34 42.42 -2.68
N GLY A 62 -3.28 43.08 -1.99
CA GLY A 62 -4.13 42.48 -0.95
C GLY A 62 -5.33 41.63 -1.44
N ASP A 63 -5.26 41.06 -2.64
CA ASP A 63 -6.39 40.34 -3.28
C ASP A 63 -6.10 38.85 -3.57
N SER A 64 -4.92 38.33 -3.17
CA SER A 64 -4.58 36.90 -3.26
C SER A 64 -5.04 36.12 -2.01
N PHE A 65 -6.31 36.28 -1.61
CA PHE A 65 -6.92 35.36 -0.66
C PHE A 65 -7.42 34.12 -1.41
N ASP A 66 -7.00 32.93 -0.99
CA ASP A 66 -7.50 31.69 -1.59
C ASP A 66 -8.99 31.54 -1.27
N LYS A 67 -9.82 31.78 -2.30
CA LYS A 67 -11.28 31.70 -2.26
C LYS A 67 -11.78 30.28 -1.98
N VAL A 68 -10.96 29.25 -2.23
CA VAL A 68 -11.25 27.86 -1.88
C VAL A 68 -10.97 27.63 -0.40
N LEU A 69 -9.81 28.06 0.12
CA LEU A 69 -9.50 27.99 1.55
C LEU A 69 -10.52 28.77 2.40
N PHE A 70 -10.90 29.98 1.98
CA PHE A 70 -11.92 30.78 2.65
C PHE A 70 -13.28 30.06 2.68
N ARG A 71 -13.71 29.50 1.53
CA ARG A 71 -14.95 28.71 1.44
C ARG A 71 -14.92 27.50 2.37
N ASN A 72 -13.85 26.71 2.32
CA ASN A 72 -13.68 25.53 3.19
C ASN A 72 -13.72 25.91 4.68
N LEU A 73 -13.09 27.03 5.05
CA LEU A 73 -13.08 27.52 6.43
C LEU A 73 -14.48 27.95 6.89
N VAL A 74 -15.25 28.62 6.02
CA VAL A 74 -16.64 29.03 6.29
C VAL A 74 -17.58 27.81 6.38
N GLU A 75 -17.44 26.83 5.48
CA GLU A 75 -18.24 25.60 5.48
C GLU A 75 -17.98 24.72 6.71
N MET A 76 -16.79 24.82 7.33
CA MET A 76 -16.45 24.12 8.57
C MET A 76 -17.08 24.74 9.83
N VAL A 77 -17.49 26.01 9.83
CA VAL A 77 -17.99 26.70 11.05
C VAL A 77 -19.22 26.01 11.66
N PRO A 78 -20.31 25.72 10.91
CA PRO A 78 -21.49 25.05 11.47
C PRO A 78 -21.20 23.61 11.96
N LEU A 79 -20.19 22.95 11.37
CA LEU A 79 -19.77 21.61 11.76
C LEU A 79 -19.03 21.63 13.11
N VAL A 80 -18.17 22.64 13.32
CA VAL A 80 -17.47 22.88 14.57
C VAL A 80 -18.44 23.31 15.67
N GLU A 81 -19.39 24.20 15.37
CA GLU A 81 -20.45 24.62 16.28
C GLU A 81 -21.30 23.43 16.73
N SER A 82 -21.80 22.61 15.78
CA SER A 82 -22.52 21.37 16.08
C SER A 82 -21.69 20.35 16.89
N LEU A 83 -20.37 20.33 16.73
CA LEU A 83 -19.48 19.48 17.53
C LEU A 83 -19.32 20.01 18.96
N MET A 84 -19.29 21.33 19.15
CA MET A 84 -19.22 21.97 20.47
C MET A 84 -20.52 21.77 21.24
N ASP A 85 -21.68 21.93 20.61
CA ASP A 85 -23.01 21.68 21.20
C ASP A 85 -23.23 20.19 21.59
N LYS A 86 -22.51 19.27 20.95
CA LYS A 86 -22.52 17.84 21.34
C LYS A 86 -21.64 17.55 22.55
N ARG A 87 -20.63 18.36 22.86
CA ARG A 87 -19.74 18.13 24.03
C ARG A 87 -20.38 18.51 25.36
N SER A 88 -21.26 19.51 25.39
CA SER A 88 -22.05 19.86 26.58
C SER A 88 -23.05 18.76 26.95
N ASN A 89 -23.51 17.97 25.98
CA ASN A 89 -24.40 16.83 26.14
C ASN A 89 -23.66 15.48 26.30
N SER A 90 -22.53 15.48 27.02
CA SER A 90 -21.70 14.27 27.20
C SER A 90 -22.37 13.24 28.12
N SER A 91 -23.21 12.37 27.54
CA SER A 91 -23.86 11.24 28.22
C SER A 91 -22.88 10.09 28.57
N PHE A 92 -21.58 10.23 28.31
CA PHE A 92 -20.59 9.18 28.48
C PHE A 92 -20.18 8.99 29.95
N THR A 93 -21.11 8.43 30.74
CA THR A 93 -20.73 7.79 32.00
C THR A 93 -19.87 6.57 31.68
N ARG A 94 -18.58 6.61 32.05
CA ARG A 94 -17.66 5.46 32.01
C ARG A 94 -18.11 4.36 32.98
N ARG A 95 -19.19 3.64 32.66
CA ARG A 95 -19.50 2.34 33.30
C ARG A 95 -18.71 1.26 32.59
N ALA A 96 -17.40 1.23 32.84
CA ALA A 96 -16.58 0.07 32.50
C ALA A 96 -17.00 -1.10 33.40
N SER A 97 -17.95 -1.91 32.94
CA SER A 97 -18.28 -3.18 33.59
C SER A 97 -17.12 -4.15 33.40
N MET A 98 -16.23 -4.21 34.39
CA MET A 98 -15.07 -5.07 34.39
C MET A 98 -15.53 -6.53 34.61
N ILE A 99 -15.82 -7.24 33.52
CA ILE A 99 -16.09 -8.68 33.56
C ILE A 99 -14.77 -9.39 33.80
N TYR A 100 -14.57 -9.89 35.03
CA TYR A 100 -13.40 -10.67 35.39
C TYR A 100 -13.45 -12.04 34.68
N THR A 101 -12.60 -12.23 33.68
CA THR A 101 -12.31 -13.54 33.11
C THR A 101 -11.13 -14.16 33.87
N PRO A 102 -11.30 -15.32 34.54
CA PRO A 102 -10.19 -16.05 35.13
C PRO A 102 -9.18 -16.47 34.04
N ALA A 103 -7.89 -16.27 34.29
CA ALA A 103 -6.85 -16.70 33.36
C ALA A 103 -6.78 -18.24 33.28
N PRO A 104 -6.62 -18.84 32.08
CA PRO A 104 -6.50 -20.28 31.94
C PRO A 104 -5.21 -20.80 32.59
N ALA A 105 -5.33 -21.84 33.41
CA ALA A 105 -4.18 -22.48 34.04
C ALA A 105 -3.33 -23.23 33.00
N ASN A 106 -2.03 -22.95 32.99
CA ASN A 106 -1.08 -23.57 32.06
C ASN A 106 -0.63 -24.95 32.55
N GLU A 107 -1.43 -25.98 32.31
CA GLU A 107 -1.05 -27.37 32.60
C GLU A 107 -0.01 -27.88 31.57
N ARG A 108 1.21 -28.15 32.05
CA ARG A 108 2.31 -28.64 31.20
C ARG A 108 2.28 -30.17 31.08
N LYS A 109 1.95 -30.65 29.88
CA LYS A 109 2.44 -31.88 29.23
C LYS A 109 2.30 -33.22 30.01
N THR A 110 1.39 -34.10 29.56
CA THR A 110 1.72 -35.51 29.26
C THR A 110 0.84 -36.10 28.15
N SER A 111 1.41 -37.09 27.48
CA SER A 111 0.98 -37.81 26.28
C SER A 111 -0.33 -38.62 26.31
N ALA A 112 -0.79 -38.93 25.09
CA ALA A 112 -1.42 -40.18 24.63
C ALA A 112 -2.96 -40.35 24.66
N THR A 113 -3.52 -40.39 23.44
CA THR A 113 -4.60 -41.29 22.96
C THR A 113 -5.92 -41.41 23.75
N LYS A 114 -7.07 -41.14 23.10
CA LYS A 114 -8.10 -42.14 22.73
C LYS A 114 -9.45 -41.50 22.35
N ASN A 115 -10.03 -42.03 21.28
CA ASN A 115 -11.31 -41.68 20.65
C ASN A 115 -12.51 -41.63 21.62
N ARG A 116 -13.40 -40.62 21.50
CA ARG A 116 -14.87 -40.84 21.43
C ARG A 116 -15.64 -39.61 20.94
N LYS A 117 -16.67 -39.83 20.10
CA LYS A 117 -17.74 -38.87 19.81
C LYS A 117 -18.78 -38.92 20.94
N THR A 118 -19.29 -37.78 21.40
CA THR A 118 -20.72 -37.60 21.74
C THR A 118 -21.12 -36.13 21.71
N ALA A 119 -22.36 -35.85 21.33
CA ALA A 119 -22.99 -34.52 21.44
C ALA A 119 -23.87 -34.43 22.69
N GLN A 120 -24.02 -33.24 23.25
CA GLN A 120 -25.05 -32.78 24.22
C GLN A 120 -24.70 -31.33 24.62
N SER A 121 -25.59 -30.44 25.05
CA SER A 121 -27.03 -30.25 24.79
C SER A 121 -27.43 -28.89 25.37
N VAL A 122 -28.50 -28.27 24.87
CA VAL A 122 -29.07 -27.03 25.44
C VAL A 122 -29.43 -27.18 26.92
N SER A 123 -29.20 -26.13 27.71
CA SER A 123 -29.52 -26.06 29.14
C SER A 123 -30.50 -24.91 29.39
N THR A 124 -31.73 -25.25 29.77
CA THR A 124 -32.78 -24.30 30.16
C THR A 124 -33.48 -24.78 31.43
N LYS A 125 -33.05 -24.32 32.62
CA LYS A 125 -33.88 -24.35 33.84
C LYS A 125 -33.31 -23.56 35.04
N SER A 126 -34.16 -22.72 35.64
CA SER A 126 -34.46 -22.56 37.09
C SER A 126 -35.35 -21.30 37.21
N GLN A 127 -36.59 -21.30 37.70
CA GLN A 127 -37.20 -21.89 38.91
C GLN A 127 -36.75 -21.24 40.23
N ARG A 128 -37.71 -20.59 40.90
CA ARG A 128 -37.80 -20.22 42.34
C ARG A 128 -39.24 -19.70 42.53
N GLU A 129 -40.22 -20.47 43.03
CA GLU A 129 -40.45 -20.97 44.40
C GLU A 129 -40.84 -19.92 45.46
N THR A 130 -42.07 -20.04 45.99
CA THR A 130 -42.45 -20.16 47.43
C THR A 130 -43.97 -20.35 47.52
N SER A 131 -44.46 -21.53 47.96
CA SER A 131 -44.89 -21.88 49.33
C SER A 131 -46.30 -21.35 49.69
N ASP A 132 -47.36 -22.14 49.58
CA ASP A 132 -47.87 -23.13 50.57
C ASP A 132 -48.26 -22.57 51.94
N ASN A 133 -49.54 -22.74 52.32
CA ASN A 133 -49.91 -23.12 53.69
C ASN A 133 -51.26 -23.87 53.82
N SER A 134 -51.14 -25.14 54.23
CA SER A 134 -52.08 -26.09 54.87
C SER A 134 -53.57 -25.75 55.19
N SER A 135 -54.43 -26.76 54.98
CA SER A 135 -55.16 -27.56 56.00
C SER A 135 -56.62 -27.87 55.58
N SER A 136 -56.92 -29.04 55.00
CA SER A 136 -57.13 -30.35 55.64
C SER A 136 -58.42 -30.49 56.49
N LYS A 137 -59.45 -31.18 55.97
CA LYS A 137 -60.05 -32.36 56.64
C LYS A 137 -60.92 -33.20 55.68
N LEU A 138 -60.78 -34.52 55.78
CA LEU A 138 -61.64 -35.52 55.13
C LEU A 138 -63.04 -35.57 55.76
N ILE A 139 -64.04 -36.01 55.00
CA ILE A 139 -64.70 -37.33 55.14
C ILE A 139 -65.86 -37.44 54.14
N CYS A 140 -65.88 -38.51 53.34
CA CYS A 140 -67.09 -38.95 52.65
C CYS A 140 -67.92 -39.83 53.59
N ARG A 141 -69.22 -39.61 53.68
CA ARG A 141 -70.18 -40.63 54.10
C ARG A 141 -71.43 -40.58 53.23
N ASP A 142 -71.74 -41.74 52.68
CA ASP A 142 -73.04 -42.15 52.19
C ASP A 142 -73.84 -42.70 53.38
N ASP A 143 -75.11 -42.29 53.52
CA ASP A 143 -76.18 -43.12 54.07
C ASP A 143 -77.55 -42.48 53.74
N GLY A 144 -78.58 -43.30 53.62
CA GLY A 144 -79.81 -42.92 52.91
C GLY A 144 -81.07 -42.67 53.74
N CYS A 145 -82.09 -42.21 53.00
CA CYS A 145 -83.52 -42.45 53.20
C CYS A 145 -84.31 -41.75 54.34
N GLN A 146 -85.55 -41.40 53.93
CA GLN A 146 -86.78 -41.21 54.72
C GLN A 146 -86.93 -39.90 55.52
N GLY A 147 -88.02 -39.18 55.25
CA GLY A 147 -88.28 -37.85 55.80
C GLY A 147 -89.32 -37.06 55.00
N ASP A 148 -90.37 -37.74 54.57
CA ASP A 148 -91.56 -37.18 53.93
C ASP A 148 -92.45 -36.38 54.94
N ASP A 149 -93.32 -35.51 54.40
CA ASP A 149 -94.16 -34.51 55.08
C ASP A 149 -93.41 -33.40 55.86
N SER A 150 -93.45 -32.13 55.44
CA SER A 150 -94.72 -31.40 55.38
C SER A 150 -94.58 -29.94 54.88
N SER A 151 -95.74 -29.38 54.51
CA SER A 151 -96.08 -27.95 54.48
C SER A 151 -95.36 -27.03 53.49
N VAL A 152 -95.96 -26.97 52.30
CA VAL A 152 -96.34 -25.73 51.61
C VAL A 152 -96.24 -24.47 52.48
N LEU A 153 -95.43 -23.49 52.06
CA LEU A 153 -95.76 -22.05 51.85
C LEU A 153 -94.47 -21.25 51.52
N SER A 154 -94.62 -20.16 50.75
CA SER A 154 -93.56 -19.17 50.42
C SER A 154 -92.55 -19.52 49.30
N THR A 155 -93.03 -19.97 48.15
CA THR A 155 -92.26 -19.92 46.88
C THR A 155 -92.23 -18.48 46.36
N GLY A 156 -91.04 -17.88 46.16
CA GLY A 156 -90.93 -16.60 45.42
C GLY A 156 -89.87 -15.57 45.81
N ALA A 157 -88.83 -15.91 46.60
CA ALA A 157 -87.79 -14.94 47.00
C ALA A 157 -86.33 -15.33 46.68
N PRO A 158 -85.75 -16.44 47.19
CA PRO A 158 -84.30 -16.69 47.07
C PRO A 158 -83.87 -17.00 45.62
N GLU A 159 -84.62 -17.85 44.92
CA GLU A 159 -84.30 -18.32 43.56
C GLU A 159 -84.23 -17.18 42.52
N GLN A 160 -85.04 -16.12 42.72
CA GLN A 160 -84.96 -14.92 41.87
C GLN A 160 -83.70 -14.07 42.17
N GLU A 161 -83.17 -14.13 43.38
CA GLU A 161 -81.94 -13.44 43.78
C GLU A 161 -80.68 -14.21 43.36
N ASP A 162 -80.71 -15.56 43.39
CA ASP A 162 -79.70 -16.41 42.77
C ASP A 162 -79.58 -16.15 41.26
N ILE A 163 -80.69 -16.23 40.51
CA ILE A 163 -80.70 -15.94 39.05
C ILE A 163 -80.23 -14.50 38.73
N ARG A 164 -80.44 -13.54 39.65
CA ARG A 164 -79.91 -12.17 39.51
C ARG A 164 -78.40 -12.10 39.73
N ARG A 165 -77.86 -12.85 40.70
CA ARG A 165 -76.40 -12.98 40.93
C ARG A 165 -75.73 -13.66 39.75
N ASP A 166 -76.22 -14.81 39.31
CA ASP A 166 -75.71 -15.54 38.14
C ASP A 166 -75.69 -14.67 36.89
N ARG A 167 -76.72 -13.84 36.69
CA ARG A 167 -76.80 -12.89 35.57
C ARG A 167 -75.77 -11.77 35.68
N ALA A 168 -75.50 -11.26 36.88
CA ALA A 168 -74.48 -10.23 37.10
C ALA A 168 -73.06 -10.80 36.91
N GLU A 169 -72.81 -12.01 37.41
CA GLU A 169 -71.56 -12.74 37.19
C GLU A 169 -71.34 -13.05 35.70
N LEU A 170 -72.37 -13.47 34.97
CA LEU A 170 -72.29 -13.68 33.52
C LEU A 170 -72.00 -12.38 32.75
N ILE A 171 -72.42 -11.21 33.25
CA ILE A 171 -72.07 -9.90 32.67
C ILE A 171 -70.58 -9.59 32.96
N SER A 172 -70.11 -9.76 34.19
CA SER A 172 -68.70 -9.55 34.55
C SER A 172 -67.76 -10.49 33.81
N LEU A 173 -68.13 -11.77 33.64
CA LEU A 173 -67.35 -12.73 32.86
C LEU A 173 -67.28 -12.34 31.37
N LYS A 174 -68.37 -11.81 30.80
CA LYS A 174 -68.37 -11.29 29.42
C LYS A 174 -67.49 -10.06 29.26
N GLU A 175 -67.51 -9.15 30.24
CA GLU A 175 -66.62 -7.99 30.29
C GLU A 175 -65.15 -8.41 30.38
N GLN A 176 -64.81 -9.34 31.29
CA GLN A 176 -63.46 -9.90 31.39
C GLN A 176 -62.99 -10.59 30.11
N VAL A 177 -63.87 -11.32 29.41
CA VAL A 177 -63.55 -11.94 28.12
C VAL A 177 -63.29 -10.87 27.04
N ALA A 178 -64.08 -9.80 26.99
CA ALA A 178 -63.85 -8.68 26.07
C ALA A 178 -62.53 -7.95 26.37
N ASP A 179 -62.21 -7.72 27.64
CA ASP A 179 -60.94 -7.14 28.08
C ASP A 179 -59.73 -8.01 27.71
N LEU A 180 -59.85 -9.33 27.87
CA LEU A 180 -58.80 -10.28 27.48
C LEU A 180 -58.62 -10.33 25.96
N GLN A 181 -59.72 -10.25 25.19
CA GLN A 181 -59.67 -10.14 23.73
C GLN A 181 -58.98 -8.84 23.27
N ASN A 182 -59.32 -7.70 23.87
CA ASN A 182 -58.66 -6.42 23.59
C ASN A 182 -57.16 -6.46 23.92
N LYS A 183 -56.79 -7.01 25.09
CA LYS A 183 -55.38 -7.18 25.51
C LYS A 183 -54.60 -8.20 24.66
N LEU A 184 -55.29 -9.10 23.96
CA LEU A 184 -54.68 -10.01 23.00
C LEU A 184 -54.37 -9.25 21.70
N LEU A 185 -55.36 -8.52 21.16
CA LEU A 185 -55.19 -7.69 19.95
C LEU A 185 -54.07 -6.65 20.09
N GLU A 186 -53.98 -5.98 21.25
CA GLU A 186 -52.89 -5.04 21.55
C GLU A 186 -51.50 -5.73 21.52
N LYS A 187 -51.41 -6.98 22.00
CA LYS A 187 -50.16 -7.75 21.93
C LYS A 187 -49.86 -8.25 20.52
N ASP A 188 -50.87 -8.65 19.76
CA ASP A 188 -50.68 -9.08 18.37
C ASP A 188 -50.21 -7.91 17.49
N GLU A 189 -50.72 -6.69 17.72
CA GLU A 189 -50.22 -5.47 17.07
C GLU A 189 -48.79 -5.12 17.51
N ALA A 190 -48.47 -5.24 18.81
CA ALA A 190 -47.11 -5.04 19.32
C ALA A 190 -46.10 -6.07 18.77
N LEU A 191 -46.52 -7.34 18.60
CA LEU A 191 -45.72 -8.39 17.97
C LEU A 191 -45.47 -8.08 16.49
N LYS A 192 -46.49 -7.62 15.76
CA LYS A 192 -46.36 -7.21 14.36
C LYS A 192 -45.38 -6.02 14.21
N SER A 193 -45.49 -5.01 15.08
CA SER A 193 -44.55 -3.88 15.12
C SER A 193 -43.11 -4.33 15.41
N MET A 194 -42.91 -5.34 16.28
CA MET A 194 -41.61 -5.95 16.54
C MET A 194 -41.07 -6.70 15.31
N GLU A 195 -41.92 -7.42 14.58
CA GLU A 195 -41.55 -8.10 13.33
C GLU A 195 -41.13 -7.12 12.23
N ASP A 196 -41.91 -6.05 12.02
CA ASP A 196 -41.57 -4.97 11.07
C ASP A 196 -40.23 -4.30 11.43
N SER A 197 -39.99 -4.05 12.72
CA SER A 197 -38.71 -3.52 13.24
C SER A 197 -37.54 -4.49 13.03
N LEU A 198 -37.75 -5.79 13.23
CA LEU A 198 -36.75 -6.84 12.98
C LEU A 198 -36.41 -6.94 11.49
N ASN A 199 -37.41 -6.83 10.61
CA ASN A 199 -37.23 -6.80 9.16
C ASN A 199 -36.44 -5.55 8.73
N HIS A 200 -36.73 -4.38 9.32
CA HIS A 200 -35.93 -3.17 9.11
C HIS A 200 -34.48 -3.34 9.59
N MET A 201 -34.25 -3.90 10.78
CA MET A 201 -32.90 -4.19 11.30
C MET A 201 -32.12 -5.14 10.38
N ASN A 202 -32.77 -6.17 9.81
CA ASN A 202 -32.13 -7.09 8.87
C ASN A 202 -31.74 -6.38 7.56
N SER A 203 -32.59 -5.48 7.06
CA SER A 203 -32.26 -4.62 5.90
C SER A 203 -31.05 -3.72 6.20
N VAL A 204 -31.03 -3.04 7.35
CA VAL A 204 -29.89 -2.22 7.79
C VAL A 204 -28.62 -3.06 7.92
N ARG A 205 -28.70 -4.29 8.45
CA ARG A 205 -27.54 -5.19 8.54
C ARG A 205 -26.97 -5.53 7.15
N ALA A 206 -27.83 -5.86 6.18
CA ALA A 206 -27.39 -6.12 4.81
C ALA A 206 -26.70 -4.90 4.17
N ILE A 207 -27.20 -3.68 4.41
CA ILE A 207 -26.56 -2.45 3.95
C ILE A 207 -25.20 -2.23 4.62
N VAL A 208 -25.06 -2.54 5.92
CA VAL A 208 -23.78 -2.46 6.63
C VAL A 208 -22.76 -3.46 6.09
N ASP A 209 -23.18 -4.69 5.80
CA ASP A 209 -22.30 -5.72 5.23
C ASP A 209 -21.83 -5.35 3.81
N GLU A 210 -22.72 -4.79 2.98
CA GLU A 210 -22.39 -4.26 1.64
C GLU A 210 -21.42 -3.06 1.72
N LEU A 211 -21.68 -2.09 2.59
CA LEU A 211 -20.77 -0.95 2.81
C LEU A 211 -19.38 -1.41 3.28
N LYS A 212 -19.32 -2.43 4.13
CA LYS A 212 -18.07 -3.04 4.58
C LYS A 212 -17.31 -3.67 3.40
N HIS A 213 -17.97 -4.42 2.54
CA HIS A 213 -17.37 -4.97 1.32
C HIS A 213 -16.81 -3.87 0.41
N GLN A 214 -17.55 -2.77 0.21
CA GLN A 214 -17.06 -1.63 -0.58
C GLN A 214 -15.84 -0.94 0.04
N VAL A 215 -15.74 -0.87 1.37
CA VAL A 215 -14.53 -0.37 2.06
C VAL A 215 -13.34 -1.30 1.80
N GLU A 216 -13.53 -2.62 1.92
CA GLU A 216 -12.48 -3.62 1.66
C GLU A 216 -11.99 -3.58 0.19
N GLU A 217 -12.89 -3.39 -0.77
CA GLU A 217 -12.55 -3.21 -2.19
C GLU A 217 -11.75 -1.90 -2.43
N LYS A 218 -12.21 -0.77 -1.87
CA LYS A 218 -11.53 0.52 -2.00
C LYS A 218 -10.14 0.50 -1.35
N ASP A 219 -10.00 -0.14 -0.20
CA ASP A 219 -8.71 -0.36 0.46
C ASP A 219 -7.76 -1.20 -0.42
N SER A 220 -8.27 -2.24 -1.09
CA SER A 220 -7.50 -3.04 -2.04
C SER A 220 -7.02 -2.20 -3.23
N MET A 221 -7.90 -1.37 -3.79
CA MET A 221 -7.59 -0.42 -4.87
C MET A 221 -6.52 0.61 -4.45
N ILE A 222 -6.63 1.17 -3.24
CA ILE A 222 -5.65 2.10 -2.66
C ILE A 222 -4.29 1.42 -2.48
N LYS A 223 -4.26 0.21 -1.90
CA LYS A 223 -3.01 -0.58 -1.73
C LYS A 223 -2.34 -0.87 -3.08
N SER A 224 -3.13 -1.22 -4.10
CA SER A 224 -2.64 -1.43 -5.47
C SER A 224 -2.04 -0.14 -6.07
N ALA A 225 -2.75 0.99 -5.95
CA ALA A 225 -2.27 2.29 -6.45
C ALA A 225 -0.97 2.75 -5.74
N ILE A 226 -0.87 2.56 -4.42
CA ILE A 226 0.35 2.86 -3.64
C ILE A 226 1.53 1.98 -4.13
N SER A 227 1.29 0.68 -4.38
CA SER A 227 2.29 -0.24 -4.92
C SER A 227 2.75 0.17 -6.33
N GLN A 228 1.83 0.57 -7.21
CA GLN A 228 2.18 1.06 -8.54
C GLN A 228 3.01 2.35 -8.46
N LEU A 229 2.62 3.30 -7.61
CA LEU A 229 3.34 4.57 -7.39
C LEU A 229 4.74 4.32 -6.83
N SER A 230 4.92 3.39 -5.88
CA SER A 230 6.26 3.05 -5.37
C SER A 230 7.15 2.41 -6.43
N SER A 231 6.61 1.50 -7.26
CA SER A 231 7.33 0.93 -8.41
C SER A 231 7.75 2.00 -9.43
N LEU A 232 6.86 2.97 -9.72
CA LEU A 232 7.17 4.07 -10.63
C LEU A 232 8.22 5.03 -10.03
N LYS A 233 8.18 5.27 -8.71
CA LYS A 233 9.19 6.06 -8.01
C LYS A 233 10.58 5.42 -8.06
N ILE A 234 10.67 4.09 -7.91
CA ILE A 234 11.93 3.34 -8.07
C ILE A 234 12.44 3.49 -9.51
N LYS A 235 11.60 3.21 -10.52
CA LYS A 235 11.98 3.37 -11.93
C LYS A 235 12.42 4.79 -12.28
N LEU A 236 11.82 5.81 -11.67
CA LEU A 236 12.23 7.20 -11.85
C LEU A 236 13.63 7.45 -11.26
N ALA A 237 13.93 6.92 -10.07
CA ALA A 237 15.26 6.98 -9.47
C ALA A 237 16.30 6.23 -10.33
N ASP A 238 15.98 5.05 -10.86
CA ASP A 238 16.85 4.30 -11.77
C ASP A 238 17.17 5.11 -13.04
N LYS A 239 16.18 5.82 -13.59
CA LYS A 239 16.35 6.70 -14.75
C LYS A 239 17.17 7.94 -14.43
N GLN A 240 16.99 8.52 -13.24
CA GLN A 240 17.80 9.64 -12.76
C GLN A 240 19.28 9.23 -12.61
N ALA A 241 19.56 8.11 -11.96
CA ALA A 241 20.91 7.59 -11.81
C ALA A 241 21.58 7.25 -13.16
N ALA A 242 20.82 6.71 -14.12
CA ALA A 242 21.31 6.48 -15.48
C ALA A 242 21.64 7.79 -16.22
N LEU A 243 20.83 8.84 -16.04
CA LEU A 243 21.06 10.15 -16.63
C LEU A 243 22.31 10.81 -16.05
N GLU A 244 22.44 10.85 -14.72
CA GLU A 244 23.63 11.38 -14.03
C GLU A 244 24.91 10.65 -14.45
N LYS A 245 24.85 9.32 -14.62
CA LYS A 245 25.95 8.53 -15.18
C LYS A 245 26.31 8.99 -16.60
N PHE A 246 25.35 9.09 -17.50
CA PHE A 246 25.61 9.53 -18.89
C PHE A 246 26.12 10.98 -18.95
N GLU A 247 25.68 11.85 -18.05
CA GLU A 247 26.20 13.22 -17.93
C GLU A 247 27.68 13.22 -17.49
N TRP A 248 28.06 12.35 -16.54
CA TRP A 248 29.45 12.16 -16.12
C TRP A 248 30.33 11.58 -17.23
N GLU A 249 29.83 10.58 -17.96
CA GLU A 249 30.51 9.99 -19.12
C GLU A 249 30.67 11.02 -20.25
N ALA A 250 29.65 11.85 -20.50
CA ALA A 250 29.72 12.93 -21.50
C ALA A 250 30.72 14.02 -21.11
N LYS A 251 30.72 14.49 -19.85
CA LYS A 251 31.68 15.49 -19.36
C LYS A 251 33.12 15.00 -19.43
N THR A 252 33.39 13.78 -18.97
CA THR A 252 34.74 13.19 -19.02
C THR A 252 35.19 12.86 -20.43
N SER A 253 34.29 12.48 -21.34
CA SER A 253 34.59 12.34 -22.76
C SER A 253 34.93 13.69 -23.40
N ASN A 254 34.14 14.73 -23.12
CA ASN A 254 34.38 16.08 -23.67
C ASN A 254 35.71 16.67 -23.18
N GLN A 255 36.07 16.47 -21.91
CA GLN A 255 37.37 16.88 -21.37
C GLN A 255 38.54 16.17 -22.07
N LYS A 256 38.41 14.88 -22.43
CA LYS A 256 39.43 14.16 -23.21
C LYS A 256 39.54 14.68 -24.64
N VAL A 257 38.42 15.05 -25.27
CA VAL A 257 38.42 15.67 -26.60
C VAL A 257 39.10 17.04 -26.55
N GLU A 258 38.82 17.85 -25.53
CA GLU A 258 39.47 19.16 -25.32
C GLU A 258 40.98 19.02 -25.09
N GLN A 259 41.42 18.02 -24.31
CA GLN A 259 42.84 17.69 -24.14
C GLN A 259 43.50 17.29 -25.48
N LEU A 260 42.90 16.35 -26.21
CA LEU A 260 43.44 15.88 -27.50
C LEU A 260 43.47 16.98 -28.56
N GLN A 261 42.54 17.95 -28.51
CA GLN A 261 42.58 19.13 -29.36
C GLN A 261 43.78 20.02 -29.02
N GLY A 262 44.03 20.30 -27.73
CA GLY A 262 45.19 21.08 -27.33
C GLY A 262 46.53 20.41 -27.66
N GLU A 263 46.59 19.07 -27.56
CA GLU A 263 47.75 18.28 -28.01
C GLU A 263 47.95 18.39 -29.54
N LEU A 264 46.85 18.32 -30.32
CA LEU A 264 46.90 18.49 -31.78
C LEU A 264 47.35 19.90 -32.19
N ASP A 265 46.80 20.94 -31.58
CA ASP A 265 47.17 22.35 -31.85
C ASP A 265 48.67 22.59 -31.53
N THR A 266 49.19 21.92 -30.50
CA THR A 266 50.62 21.97 -30.13
C THR A 266 51.49 21.29 -31.19
N VAL A 267 51.11 20.10 -31.66
CA VAL A 267 51.82 19.37 -32.71
C VAL A 267 51.76 20.11 -34.06
N GLU A 268 50.64 20.77 -34.39
CA GLU A 268 50.54 21.61 -35.60
C GLU A 268 51.51 22.80 -35.54
N TYR A 269 51.65 23.43 -34.37
CA TYR A 269 52.64 24.48 -34.15
C TYR A 269 54.08 23.97 -34.27
N GLU A 270 54.43 22.84 -33.65
CA GLU A 270 55.76 22.21 -33.75
C GLU A 270 56.12 21.83 -35.19
N ILE A 271 55.17 21.24 -35.94
CA ILE A 271 55.34 20.93 -37.36
C ILE A 271 55.56 22.22 -38.18
N SER A 272 54.84 23.30 -37.87
CA SER A 272 54.99 24.58 -38.57
C SER A 272 56.38 25.19 -38.35
N VAL A 273 56.88 25.17 -37.11
CA VAL A 273 58.25 25.62 -36.78
C VAL A 273 59.30 24.74 -37.48
N PHE A 274 59.14 23.42 -37.45
CA PHE A 274 60.06 22.48 -38.09
C PHE A 274 60.09 22.64 -39.62
N MET A 275 58.93 22.89 -40.25
CA MET A 275 58.80 23.16 -41.67
C MET A 275 59.46 24.50 -42.07
N GLN A 276 59.34 25.53 -41.23
CA GLN A 276 60.01 26.81 -41.43
C GLN A 276 61.53 26.67 -41.40
N ILE A 277 62.07 25.85 -40.48
CA ILE A 277 63.52 25.53 -40.42
C ILE A 277 63.97 24.84 -41.72
N PHE A 278 63.23 23.86 -42.25
CA PHE A 278 63.55 23.25 -43.54
C PHE A 278 63.49 24.25 -44.71
N GLU A 279 62.52 25.16 -44.72
CA GLU A 279 62.42 26.18 -45.75
C GLU A 279 63.58 27.18 -45.69
N GLU A 280 64.10 27.49 -44.49
CA GLU A 280 65.28 28.32 -44.30
C GLU A 280 66.58 27.60 -44.73
N LEU A 281 66.77 26.34 -44.31
CA LEU A 281 67.90 25.50 -44.73
C LEU A 281 67.96 25.30 -46.25
N SER A 282 66.82 25.02 -46.90
CA SER A 282 66.76 24.85 -48.35
C SER A 282 67.09 26.13 -49.15
N LYS A 283 66.96 27.31 -48.53
CA LYS A 283 67.41 28.59 -49.11
C LYS A 283 68.92 28.80 -48.93
N SER A 284 69.52 28.24 -47.88
CA SER A 284 70.94 28.39 -47.56
C SER A 284 71.87 27.63 -48.52
N ASP A 285 71.50 26.40 -48.94
CA ASP A 285 72.28 25.58 -49.89
C ASP A 285 72.39 26.18 -51.31
N SER A 286 71.66 27.27 -51.59
CA SER A 286 71.75 28.03 -52.85
C SER A 286 73.04 28.85 -52.98
N HIS A 287 73.77 29.08 -51.88
CA HIS A 287 75.01 29.86 -51.87
C HIS A 287 76.26 28.97 -51.87
N SER A 288 76.68 28.56 -53.07
CA SER A 288 78.02 28.07 -53.44
C SER A 288 78.86 27.43 -52.32
N SER A 289 78.76 26.11 -52.18
CA SER A 289 79.53 25.34 -51.20
C SER A 289 81.03 25.65 -51.27
N THR A 290 81.57 26.21 -50.19
CA THR A 290 82.97 25.98 -49.81
C THR A 290 82.94 25.08 -48.58
N ASP A 291 83.46 23.88 -48.76
CA ASP A 291 83.85 22.90 -47.74
C ASP A 291 84.40 23.56 -46.47
N GLU A 292 83.84 23.26 -45.29
CA GLU A 292 84.58 22.96 -44.03
C GLU A 292 83.67 22.22 -43.01
N ASN A 293 83.96 20.93 -42.81
CA ASN A 293 83.95 20.18 -41.54
C ASN A 293 83.10 20.69 -40.34
N ILE A 294 81.95 20.05 -40.07
CA ILE A 294 81.25 20.15 -38.77
C ILE A 294 81.20 18.78 -38.09
N THR A 295 81.91 18.67 -36.96
CA THR A 295 81.92 17.49 -36.07
C THR A 295 80.53 17.18 -35.52
N TYR A 296 80.09 15.93 -35.69
CA TYR A 296 78.86 15.40 -35.11
C TYR A 296 78.89 15.46 -33.57
N PHE A 297 77.78 15.86 -32.97
CA PHE A 297 77.57 15.80 -31.52
C PHE A 297 77.27 14.36 -31.10
N ASP A 298 78.24 13.73 -30.43
CA ASP A 298 78.10 12.40 -29.83
C ASP A 298 78.21 12.54 -28.30
N ASN A 299 77.06 12.73 -27.63
CA ASN A 299 76.97 13.09 -26.20
C ASN A 299 75.59 12.75 -25.59
N PHE A 300 75.14 11.49 -25.68
CA PHE A 300 73.90 11.05 -24.99
C PHE A 300 74.03 9.79 -24.10
N ASP A 301 75.14 9.05 -24.15
CA ASP A 301 75.33 7.78 -23.42
C ASP A 301 75.85 7.95 -21.97
N ILE A 302 75.30 8.92 -21.22
CA ILE A 302 75.56 9.07 -19.77
C ILE A 302 74.24 9.28 -19.01
N LEU A 303 73.43 8.22 -18.94
CA LEU A 303 72.57 7.99 -17.77
C LEU A 303 73.27 6.98 -16.85
N PRO A 304 73.23 7.18 -15.52
CA PRO A 304 73.70 6.16 -14.59
C PRO A 304 72.78 4.94 -14.66
N ASP A 305 73.37 3.76 -14.82
CA ASP A 305 72.70 2.47 -14.69
C ASP A 305 72.28 2.29 -13.22
N ILE A 306 71.00 2.55 -12.94
CA ILE A 306 70.43 2.31 -11.61
C ILE A 306 69.91 0.88 -11.63
N ASP A 307 70.65 -0.01 -10.98
CA ASP A 307 70.30 -1.43 -10.78
C ASP A 307 69.06 -1.54 -9.88
N VAL A 308 67.89 -1.34 -10.49
CA VAL A 308 66.59 -1.50 -9.87
C VAL A 308 66.18 -2.96 -9.98
N ASP A 309 65.85 -3.58 -8.86
CA ASP A 309 65.27 -4.93 -8.79
C ASP A 309 63.85 -4.92 -9.41
N GLU A 310 63.78 -5.04 -10.74
CA GLU A 310 62.54 -5.04 -11.52
C GLU A 310 61.59 -6.17 -11.09
N ASP A 311 62.14 -7.35 -10.78
CA ASP A 311 61.38 -8.52 -10.31
C ASP A 311 60.75 -8.25 -8.93
N GLY A 312 61.53 -7.67 -8.00
CA GLY A 312 61.05 -7.24 -6.68
C GLY A 312 60.00 -6.12 -6.74
N MET A 313 60.16 -5.16 -7.64
CA MET A 313 59.16 -4.09 -7.86
C MET A 313 57.85 -4.67 -8.41
N GLU A 314 57.90 -5.56 -9.40
CA GLU A 314 56.71 -6.19 -9.98
C GLU A 314 56.01 -7.13 -8.99
N GLU A 315 56.76 -7.79 -8.09
CA GLU A 315 56.20 -8.54 -6.96
C GLU A 315 55.43 -7.63 -5.99
N ALA A 316 56.06 -6.56 -5.51
CA ALA A 316 55.41 -5.59 -4.63
C ALA A 316 54.15 -4.97 -5.28
N ARG A 317 54.16 -4.78 -6.61
CA ARG A 317 53.02 -4.29 -7.38
C ARG A 317 51.87 -5.31 -7.43
N ARG A 318 52.18 -6.60 -7.64
CA ARG A 318 51.20 -7.70 -7.60
C ARG A 318 50.55 -7.82 -6.22
N ASP A 319 51.34 -7.79 -5.16
CA ASP A 319 50.85 -7.89 -3.77
C ASP A 319 49.95 -6.71 -3.39
N TYR A 320 50.32 -5.49 -3.78
CA TYR A 320 49.47 -4.31 -3.59
C TYR A 320 48.12 -4.43 -4.31
N MET A 321 48.10 -4.91 -5.56
CA MET A 321 46.84 -5.15 -6.27
C MET A 321 45.99 -6.25 -5.63
N ALA A 322 46.60 -7.32 -5.12
CA ALA A 322 45.91 -8.38 -4.38
C ALA A 322 45.30 -7.87 -3.06
N ALA A 323 46.05 -7.07 -2.30
CA ALA A 323 45.58 -6.45 -1.06
C ALA A 323 44.45 -5.43 -1.29
N ILE A 324 44.48 -4.67 -2.40
CA ILE A 324 43.35 -3.83 -2.81
C ILE A 324 42.14 -4.69 -3.18
N ALA A 325 42.31 -5.81 -3.88
CA ALA A 325 41.21 -6.67 -4.28
C ALA A 325 40.49 -7.27 -3.06
N THR A 326 41.23 -7.77 -2.07
CA THR A 326 40.67 -8.31 -0.83
C THR A 326 40.00 -7.23 0.03
N ALA A 327 40.61 -6.04 0.16
CA ALA A 327 39.99 -4.91 0.87
C ALA A 327 38.71 -4.38 0.18
N LYS A 328 38.61 -4.51 -1.15
CA LYS A 328 37.38 -4.18 -1.90
C LYS A 328 36.28 -5.25 -1.76
N GLU A 329 36.65 -6.51 -1.56
CA GLU A 329 35.69 -7.59 -1.31
C GLU A 329 35.16 -7.58 0.13
N ASN A 330 36.05 -7.35 1.11
CA ASN A 330 35.74 -7.34 2.53
C ASN A 330 36.46 -6.17 3.24
N PRO A 331 35.86 -4.96 3.31
CA PRO A 331 36.52 -3.78 3.88
C PRO A 331 36.56 -3.84 5.42
N THR A 332 37.50 -4.62 5.96
CA THR A 332 37.83 -4.70 7.38
C THR A 332 39.11 -3.92 7.70
N GLU A 333 39.29 -3.52 8.96
CA GLU A 333 40.50 -2.80 9.41
C GLU A 333 41.78 -3.58 9.07
N GLU A 334 41.78 -4.90 9.25
CA GLU A 334 42.89 -5.78 8.88
C GLU A 334 43.23 -5.73 7.38
N THR A 335 42.24 -5.79 6.49
CA THR A 335 42.48 -5.70 5.03
C THR A 335 42.95 -4.31 4.59
N LEU A 336 42.47 -3.25 5.24
CA LEU A 336 42.91 -1.87 4.97
C LEU A 336 44.34 -1.64 5.45
N CYS A 337 44.72 -2.19 6.60
CA CYS A 337 46.11 -2.23 7.07
C CYS A 337 47.01 -3.00 6.09
N ALA A 338 46.60 -4.19 5.63
CA ALA A 338 47.37 -4.98 4.66
C ALA A 338 47.58 -4.23 3.33
N ALA A 339 46.56 -3.54 2.82
CA ALA A 339 46.68 -2.69 1.63
C ALA A 339 47.59 -1.48 1.85
N ALA A 340 47.59 -0.88 3.05
CA ALA A 340 48.49 0.21 3.40
C ALA A 340 49.96 -0.24 3.53
N GLU A 341 50.22 -1.41 4.11
CA GLU A 341 51.57 -1.99 4.16
C GLU A 341 52.10 -2.36 2.77
N ALA A 342 51.27 -3.01 1.93
CA ALA A 342 51.67 -3.35 0.57
C ALA A 342 51.98 -2.09 -0.27
N ARG A 343 51.25 -0.99 -0.03
CA ARG A 343 51.58 0.32 -0.61
C ARG A 343 52.93 0.86 -0.12
N GLN A 344 53.26 0.73 1.17
CA GLN A 344 54.56 1.14 1.69
C GLN A 344 55.71 0.31 1.09
N ARG A 345 55.52 -1.01 0.93
CA ARG A 345 56.50 -1.87 0.25
C ARG A 345 56.75 -1.42 -1.19
N LEU A 346 55.70 -1.11 -1.96
CA LEU A 346 55.83 -0.60 -3.32
C LEU A 346 56.52 0.78 -3.38
N GLN A 347 56.27 1.65 -2.40
CA GLN A 347 56.92 2.97 -2.32
C GLN A 347 58.43 2.89 -2.01
N ALA A 348 58.92 1.79 -1.41
CA ALA A 348 60.33 1.59 -1.12
C ALA A 348 61.20 1.28 -2.36
N PHE A 349 60.59 1.09 -3.54
CA PHE A 349 61.29 0.97 -4.84
C PHE A 349 61.26 2.28 -5.65
N VAL A 350 60.62 3.35 -5.12
CA VAL A 350 60.40 4.64 -5.81
C VAL A 350 61.05 5.81 -5.06
N LEU A 351 61.58 5.56 -3.86
CA LEU A 351 62.26 6.49 -2.95
C LEU A 351 63.66 5.96 -2.61
#